data_AF-A0A2T2UC50-F1
#
_entry.id   AF-A0A2T2UC50-F1
#
_cell.length_a   1.000
_cell.length_b   1.000
_cell.length_c   1.000
_cell.angle_alpha   90.00
_cell.angle_beta   90.00
_cell.angle_gamma   90.00
#
_symmetry.space_group_name_H-M   'P 1'
#
loop_
_entity.id
_entity.type
_entity.pdbx_description
1 polymer ?
#
loop_
_entity_poly.entity_id
_entity_poly.type
_entity_poly.pdbx_seq_one_letter_code
_entity_poly.pdbx_strand_id
1 'polypeptide(L)'
;VLAVLVAGCDSAGDDQTGSSADTTTVADAVDGFTSQPAPIVVDGRGNDWTELNVRQADVGDGEGSTGIERLWVAHTQQHLFFRVTVDQPLNLQEDNDLTLYLDADNDPTTGQSALGLGAELEWTFGNRAGSLGGNGRVRHEDIGIASLPTVRTNKFEVALDRSVQPNGEPLFSGDSLRIGLSSDGDRVPDTNGGLGYVLSDPETTGRTPSIDPPSASDLRLLSYNVLRSSIFDGNAQQSYRRILEAADPDIIGYQEVYEYSATETEQVSEGALGISDAWNWAKVDLDLVLGTRYPILDTYQIPGGDGLPSGAFLVDAEEALGDSLIVVLMHPKCCSGMSEDQSRQETVDGVAAFLRDVTRGEGPFGVGAETPID
;
A
#
# COMPACT_ATOMS: atom_id res chain seq x y z
N VAL A 1 -11.48 2.74 -90.63
CA VAL A 1 -12.57 3.74 -90.69
C VAL A 1 -12.14 4.93 -89.86
N LEU A 2 -12.11 6.10 -90.52
CA LEU A 2 -12.01 7.48 -90.06
C LEU A 2 -11.48 7.82 -88.65
N ALA A 3 -10.52 8.75 -88.65
CA ALA A 3 -9.93 9.48 -87.54
C ALA A 3 -10.94 10.26 -86.68
N VAL A 4 -10.57 10.58 -85.43
CA VAL A 4 -10.47 11.96 -84.89
C VAL A 4 -9.48 11.97 -83.72
N LEU A 5 -8.44 12.81 -83.86
CA LEU A 5 -7.66 13.41 -82.78
C LEU A 5 -8.26 14.81 -82.53
N VAL A 6 -8.54 15.15 -81.27
CA VAL A 6 -8.53 16.55 -80.79
C VAL A 6 -7.92 16.57 -79.40
N ALA A 7 -6.86 17.34 -79.27
CA ALA A 7 -6.11 17.62 -78.05
C ALA A 7 -6.76 18.76 -77.24
N GLY A 8 -6.58 18.73 -75.93
CA GLY A 8 -6.70 19.87 -75.02
C GLY A 8 -5.65 19.74 -73.92
N CYS A 9 -4.66 20.64 -73.93
CA CYS A 9 -3.60 20.76 -72.93
C CYS A 9 -4.05 21.62 -71.73
N ASP A 10 -3.71 21.16 -70.53
CA ASP A 10 -3.03 21.85 -69.41
C ASP A 10 -3.28 21.02 -68.14
N SER A 11 -2.39 20.77 -67.18
CA SER A 11 -0.98 21.08 -66.95
C SER A 11 -0.57 20.22 -65.74
N ALA A 12 0.58 19.54 -65.85
CA ALA A 12 1.53 19.08 -64.82
C ALA A 12 1.05 18.44 -63.49
N GLY A 13 1.60 17.25 -63.20
CA GLY A 13 1.67 16.69 -61.84
C GLY A 13 1.79 15.17 -61.83
N ASP A 14 2.98 14.65 -62.15
CA ASP A 14 3.38 13.31 -61.71
C ASP A 14 3.34 13.29 -60.18
N ASP A 15 2.67 12.30 -59.59
CA ASP A 15 3.16 11.73 -58.33
C ASP A 15 2.68 10.29 -58.18
N GLN A 16 3.67 9.40 -58.14
CA GLN A 16 3.53 8.02 -57.74
C GLN A 16 3.09 7.97 -56.28
N THR A 17 1.86 7.54 -56.01
CA THR A 17 1.48 7.12 -54.67
C THR A 17 1.93 5.66 -54.47
N GLY A 18 3.20 5.51 -54.09
CA GLY A 18 3.65 4.33 -53.39
C GLY A 18 2.88 4.22 -52.08
N SER A 19 2.16 3.10 -51.94
CA SER A 19 1.57 2.66 -50.68
C SER A 19 2.72 2.40 -49.69
N SER A 20 3.06 3.37 -48.85
CA SER A 20 3.88 3.12 -47.67
C SER A 20 3.01 2.31 -46.71
N ALA A 21 3.27 1.01 -46.62
CA ALA A 21 2.87 0.24 -45.46
C ALA A 21 3.51 0.94 -44.25
N ASP A 22 2.68 1.55 -43.41
CA ASP A 22 3.07 2.08 -42.13
C ASP A 22 3.37 0.89 -41.22
N THR A 23 4.59 0.36 -41.33
CA THR A 23 5.12 -0.55 -40.33
C THR A 23 5.40 0.30 -39.10
N THR A 24 4.44 0.37 -38.19
CA THR A 24 4.65 0.85 -36.83
C THR A 24 5.77 0.01 -36.23
N THR A 25 7.00 0.51 -36.28
CA THR A 25 8.15 -0.17 -35.70
C THR A 25 7.97 -0.13 -34.19
N VAL A 26 7.65 -1.28 -33.61
CA VAL A 26 7.65 -1.50 -32.17
C VAL A 26 9.04 -1.13 -31.64
N ALA A 27 9.09 -0.25 -30.63
CA ALA A 27 10.35 0.12 -30.00
C ALA A 27 10.92 -1.07 -29.22
N ASP A 28 12.23 -1.25 -29.29
CA ASP A 28 12.94 -2.22 -28.46
C ASP A 28 12.82 -1.86 -26.98
N ALA A 29 12.86 -2.86 -26.11
CA ALA A 29 12.87 -2.64 -24.66
C ALA A 29 14.19 -1.94 -24.25
N VAL A 30 14.06 -0.86 -23.46
CA VAL A 30 15.19 -0.15 -22.86
C VAL A 30 15.93 -1.09 -21.91
N ASP A 31 17.26 -1.07 -21.96
CA ASP A 31 18.19 -1.96 -21.24
C ASP A 31 18.02 -3.46 -21.52
N GLY A 32 17.25 -3.81 -22.56
CA GLY A 32 16.94 -5.19 -22.89
C GLY A 32 16.27 -5.94 -21.73
N PHE A 33 16.27 -7.27 -21.82
CA PHE A 33 15.60 -8.14 -20.87
C PHE A 33 16.61 -8.69 -19.86
N THR A 34 16.57 -8.18 -18.63
CA THR A 34 17.44 -8.65 -17.56
C THR A 34 16.64 -9.06 -16.34
N SER A 35 17.26 -9.83 -15.45
CA SER A 35 16.62 -10.34 -14.25
C SER A 35 17.41 -9.99 -13.01
N GLN A 36 16.72 -9.80 -11.88
CA GLN A 36 17.32 -9.50 -10.59
C GLN A 36 16.46 -10.07 -9.44
N PRO A 37 16.48 -11.39 -9.19
CA PRO A 37 15.76 -11.98 -8.07
C PRO A 37 16.40 -11.55 -6.74
N ALA A 38 15.58 -11.10 -5.78
CA ALA A 38 16.06 -10.71 -4.45
C ALA A 38 14.94 -10.82 -3.39
N PRO A 39 15.28 -11.22 -2.16
CA PRO A 39 14.32 -11.37 -1.07
C PRO A 39 14.02 -10.01 -0.41
N ILE A 40 13.28 -9.15 -1.10
CA ILE A 40 12.92 -7.82 -0.59
C ILE A 40 11.87 -7.92 0.53
N VAL A 41 12.11 -7.22 1.64
CA VAL A 41 11.10 -6.91 2.64
C VAL A 41 10.72 -5.44 2.51
N VAL A 42 9.44 -5.18 2.19
CA VAL A 42 8.92 -3.80 2.13
C VAL A 42 8.72 -3.29 3.56
N ASP A 43 9.69 -2.53 4.08
CA ASP A 43 9.71 -2.01 5.46
C ASP A 43 9.97 -0.49 5.54
N GLY A 44 10.13 0.17 4.40
CA GLY A 44 10.40 1.61 4.28
C GLY A 44 11.85 2.01 4.52
N ARG A 45 12.75 1.07 4.86
CA ARG A 45 14.18 1.35 5.13
C ARG A 45 15.03 1.14 3.88
N GLY A 46 14.67 0.18 3.05
CA GLY A 46 15.33 -0.09 1.77
C GLY A 46 16.78 -0.58 1.88
N ASN A 47 17.15 -1.23 2.98
CA ASN A 47 18.48 -1.83 3.19
C ASN A 47 18.74 -2.98 2.20
N ASP A 48 17.70 -3.77 1.90
CA ASP A 48 17.77 -4.95 1.03
C ASP A 48 18.08 -4.62 -0.44
N TRP A 49 18.03 -3.33 -0.81
CA TRP A 49 18.31 -2.83 -2.15
C TRP A 49 19.75 -2.32 -2.34
N THR A 50 20.55 -2.28 -1.28
CA THR A 50 21.90 -1.67 -1.31
C THR A 50 22.85 -2.37 -2.26
N GLU A 51 22.76 -3.69 -2.37
CA GLU A 51 23.57 -4.52 -3.26
C GLU A 51 22.91 -4.74 -4.65
N LEU A 52 21.75 -4.12 -4.88
CA LEU A 52 20.98 -4.29 -6.10
C LEU A 52 21.30 -3.20 -7.12
N ASN A 53 21.38 -3.58 -8.39
CA ASN A 53 21.67 -2.61 -9.45
C ASN A 53 20.48 -1.66 -9.64
N VAL A 54 20.80 -0.37 -9.75
CA VAL A 54 19.87 0.63 -10.25
C VAL A 54 19.55 0.27 -11.70
N ARG A 55 18.26 0.21 -12.03
CA ARG A 55 17.79 -0.13 -13.38
C ARG A 55 17.70 1.08 -14.27
N GLN A 56 17.34 2.23 -13.72
CA GLN A 56 17.30 3.50 -14.41
C GLN A 56 17.74 4.61 -13.45
N ALA A 57 18.53 5.55 -13.94
CA ALA A 57 18.97 6.72 -13.20
C ALA A 57 18.78 7.95 -14.08
N ASP A 58 17.82 8.79 -13.73
CA ASP A 58 17.31 9.89 -14.54
C ASP A 58 17.25 11.15 -13.69
N VAL A 59 18.41 11.80 -13.53
CA VAL A 59 18.55 12.87 -12.53
C VAL A 59 18.50 14.23 -13.22
N GLY A 60 17.47 15.02 -12.89
CA GLY A 60 17.44 16.46 -13.11
C GLY A 60 16.68 16.94 -14.34
N ASP A 61 15.71 16.17 -14.80
CA ASP A 61 14.90 16.38 -16.01
C ASP A 61 13.39 16.54 -15.76
N GLY A 62 12.89 16.27 -14.54
CA GLY A 62 11.49 16.50 -14.14
C GLY A 62 11.07 17.97 -13.98
N GLU A 63 11.44 18.85 -14.92
CA GLU A 63 11.26 20.31 -14.86
C GLU A 63 9.85 20.75 -14.43
N GLY A 64 9.71 21.14 -13.15
CA GLY A 64 8.47 21.73 -12.60
C GLY A 64 7.44 20.73 -12.08
N SER A 65 7.78 19.44 -12.00
CA SER A 65 6.92 18.36 -11.53
C SER A 65 7.68 17.39 -10.61
N THR A 66 7.12 16.19 -10.36
CA THR A 66 7.83 15.14 -9.61
C THR A 66 8.86 14.48 -10.52
N GLY A 67 10.14 14.78 -10.30
CA GLY A 67 11.23 14.14 -11.01
C GLY A 67 11.49 12.72 -10.52
N ILE A 68 11.58 11.74 -11.42
CA ILE A 68 11.78 10.31 -11.12
C ILE A 68 13.28 9.99 -11.23
N GLU A 69 14.01 10.16 -10.14
CA GLU A 69 15.46 10.05 -10.17
C GLU A 69 16.01 8.64 -10.40
N ARG A 70 15.40 7.63 -9.77
CA ARG A 70 15.94 6.27 -9.79
C ARG A 70 14.85 5.21 -9.68
N LEU A 71 15.02 4.15 -10.46
CA LEU A 71 14.21 2.93 -10.41
C LEU A 71 15.10 1.72 -10.15
N TRP A 72 14.71 0.89 -9.18
CA TRP A 72 15.18 -0.49 -9.04
C TRP A 72 14.01 -1.44 -9.26
N VAL A 73 14.32 -2.63 -9.76
CA VAL A 73 13.34 -3.70 -9.96
C VAL A 73 13.93 -5.00 -9.42
N ALA A 74 13.16 -5.70 -8.60
CA ALA A 74 13.51 -7.01 -8.07
C ALA A 74 12.29 -7.92 -8.05
N HIS A 75 12.47 -9.23 -7.91
CA HIS A 75 11.33 -10.14 -7.73
C HIS A 75 11.66 -11.32 -6.81
N THR A 76 10.59 -11.88 -6.24
CA THR A 76 10.54 -13.24 -5.70
C THR A 76 9.51 -14.04 -6.50
N GLN A 77 9.27 -15.30 -6.15
CA GLN A 77 8.20 -16.09 -6.78
C GLN A 77 6.82 -15.42 -6.59
N GLN A 78 6.60 -14.78 -5.44
CA GLN A 78 5.31 -14.22 -5.05
C GLN A 78 5.13 -12.76 -5.48
N HIS A 79 6.20 -11.97 -5.55
CA HIS A 79 6.08 -10.52 -5.74
C HIS A 79 7.06 -9.96 -6.77
N LEU A 80 6.61 -8.94 -7.51
CA LEU A 80 7.45 -7.98 -8.23
C LEU A 80 7.62 -6.74 -7.36
N PHE A 81 8.84 -6.25 -7.21
CA PHE A 81 9.18 -5.13 -6.36
C PHE A 81 9.76 -3.98 -7.16
N PHE A 82 9.45 -2.76 -6.72
CA PHE A 82 10.07 -1.53 -7.19
C PHE A 82 10.64 -0.75 -6.01
N ARG A 83 11.81 -0.14 -6.21
CA ARG A 83 12.25 1.00 -5.40
C ARG A 83 12.27 2.22 -6.28
N VAL A 84 11.64 3.29 -5.83
CA VAL A 84 11.57 4.55 -6.58
C VAL A 84 12.17 5.66 -5.72
N THR A 85 13.09 6.43 -6.29
CA THR A 85 13.51 7.72 -5.72
C THR A 85 12.97 8.82 -6.59
N VAL A 86 12.40 9.84 -5.96
CA VAL A 86 11.95 11.08 -6.60
C VAL A 86 12.77 12.27 -6.08
N ASP A 87 12.73 13.38 -6.80
CA ASP A 87 13.53 14.58 -6.50
C ASP A 87 12.99 15.40 -5.32
N GLN A 88 11.70 15.27 -5.00
CA GLN A 88 11.03 15.99 -3.93
C GLN A 88 10.20 15.09 -3.00
N PRO A 89 10.12 15.40 -1.69
CA PRO A 89 9.27 14.63 -0.79
C PRO A 89 7.78 14.76 -1.11
N LEU A 90 7.13 13.62 -1.32
CA LEU A 90 5.68 13.51 -1.54
C LEU A 90 5.10 12.40 -0.68
N ASN A 91 3.79 12.40 -0.47
CA ASN A 91 3.09 11.23 0.05
C ASN A 91 2.68 10.39 -1.15
N LEU A 92 3.20 9.17 -1.28
CA LEU A 92 2.97 8.36 -2.47
C LEU A 92 1.48 8.07 -2.70
N GLN A 93 0.69 7.99 -1.63
CA GLN A 93 -0.69 7.54 -1.69
C GLN A 93 -1.73 8.67 -1.81
N GLU A 94 -1.30 9.93 -2.01
CA GLU A 94 -2.18 11.09 -2.19
C GLU A 94 -1.51 12.22 -3.01
N ASP A 95 -2.32 13.06 -3.65
CA ASP A 95 -1.91 14.34 -4.26
C ASP A 95 -0.67 14.27 -5.17
N ASN A 96 -0.55 13.21 -5.96
CA ASN A 96 0.47 13.06 -7.00
C ASN A 96 -0.08 12.29 -8.20
N ASP A 97 0.60 12.46 -9.33
CA ASP A 97 0.30 11.89 -10.65
C ASP A 97 1.27 10.76 -11.05
N LEU A 98 2.16 10.36 -10.14
CA LEU A 98 3.12 9.29 -10.40
C LEU A 98 2.34 8.01 -10.77
N THR A 99 2.61 7.50 -11.97
CA THR A 99 1.85 6.42 -12.58
C THR A 99 2.80 5.32 -13.04
N LEU A 100 2.52 4.09 -12.58
CA LEU A 100 3.16 2.87 -13.06
C LEU A 100 2.42 2.33 -14.27
N TYR A 101 3.16 2.07 -15.33
CA TYR A 101 2.72 1.34 -16.52
C TYR A 101 3.43 0.00 -16.56
N LEU A 102 2.65 -1.08 -16.61
CA LEU A 102 3.16 -2.44 -16.70
C LEU A 102 2.54 -3.11 -17.91
N ASP A 103 3.39 -3.37 -18.90
CA ASP A 103 3.15 -4.28 -20.02
C ASP A 103 3.64 -5.66 -19.56
N ALA A 104 2.69 -6.48 -19.14
CA ALA A 104 2.92 -7.69 -18.36
C ALA A 104 3.07 -8.94 -19.24
N ASP A 105 2.67 -8.86 -20.51
CA ASP A 105 2.83 -9.91 -21.51
C ASP A 105 3.95 -9.63 -22.52
N ASN A 106 4.57 -8.45 -22.45
CA ASN A 106 5.63 -7.97 -23.35
C ASN A 106 5.15 -7.86 -24.81
N ASP A 107 3.88 -7.55 -25.03
CA ASP A 107 3.33 -7.18 -26.32
C ASP A 107 2.89 -5.70 -26.32
N PRO A 108 3.69 -4.80 -26.93
CA PRO A 108 3.34 -3.38 -26.94
C PRO A 108 2.13 -3.03 -27.82
N THR A 109 1.47 -4.04 -28.42
CA THR A 109 0.24 -3.90 -29.19
C THR A 109 -1.02 -4.34 -28.43
N THR A 110 -0.88 -4.91 -27.23
CA THR A 110 -1.97 -5.19 -26.29
C THR A 110 -2.11 -4.05 -25.28
N GLY A 111 -3.04 -4.17 -24.33
CA GLY A 111 -3.22 -3.16 -23.27
C GLY A 111 -3.53 -1.74 -23.73
N GLN A 112 -3.25 -0.78 -22.85
CA GLN A 112 -3.35 0.65 -23.11
C GLN A 112 -2.02 1.18 -23.66
N SER A 113 -2.07 1.89 -24.80
CA SER A 113 -0.86 2.47 -25.37
C SER A 113 -0.35 3.66 -24.55
N ALA A 114 0.82 3.52 -23.94
CA ALA A 114 1.50 4.57 -23.17
C ALA A 114 3.02 4.32 -23.17
N LEU A 115 3.85 5.36 -23.29
CA LEU A 115 5.33 5.25 -23.22
C LEU A 115 5.95 4.26 -24.24
N GLY A 116 5.24 3.94 -25.33
CA GLY A 116 5.65 2.88 -26.28
C GLY A 116 5.43 1.45 -25.77
N LEU A 117 4.60 1.30 -24.74
CA LEU A 117 4.13 0.05 -24.14
C LEU A 117 2.68 -0.22 -24.51
N GLY A 118 2.32 -1.49 -24.38
CA GLY A 118 0.95 -1.97 -24.30
C GLY A 118 0.64 -2.31 -22.86
N ALA A 119 0.25 -1.31 -22.05
CA ALA A 119 0.15 -1.50 -20.61
C ALA A 119 -1.12 -2.29 -20.24
N GLU A 120 -0.97 -3.52 -19.75
CA GLU A 120 -2.06 -4.26 -19.12
C GLU A 120 -2.50 -3.58 -17.82
N LEU A 121 -1.58 -2.98 -17.06
CA LEU A 121 -1.87 -2.25 -15.83
C LEU A 121 -1.32 -0.82 -15.90
N GLU A 122 -2.20 0.14 -15.61
CA GLU A 122 -1.86 1.51 -15.27
C GLU A 122 -2.26 1.76 -13.82
N TRP A 123 -1.35 2.25 -12.98
CA TRP A 123 -1.63 2.53 -11.57
C TRP A 123 -1.11 3.89 -11.16
N THR A 124 -2.00 4.82 -10.85
CA THR A 124 -1.63 6.15 -10.34
C THR A 124 -1.63 6.14 -8.82
N PHE A 125 -0.45 6.31 -8.23
CA PHE A 125 -0.23 6.15 -6.80
C PHE A 125 -1.04 7.14 -5.97
N GLY A 126 -1.01 8.44 -6.32
CA GLY A 126 -1.77 9.48 -5.60
C GLY A 126 -3.29 9.32 -5.66
N ASN A 127 -3.80 8.58 -6.64
CA ASN A 127 -5.23 8.28 -6.76
C ASN A 127 -5.63 6.97 -6.06
N ARG A 128 -4.66 6.14 -5.67
CA ARG A 128 -4.86 4.77 -5.15
C ARG A 128 -5.81 3.94 -6.03
N ALA A 129 -5.67 4.13 -7.35
CA ALA A 129 -6.51 3.51 -8.34
C ALA A 129 -5.75 3.33 -9.65
N GLY A 130 -6.22 2.38 -10.44
CA GLY A 130 -5.65 2.08 -11.74
C GLY A 130 -6.69 1.62 -12.75
N SER A 131 -6.20 1.23 -13.93
CA SER A 131 -6.96 0.61 -15.01
C SER A 131 -6.25 -0.63 -15.53
N LEU A 132 -7.05 -1.62 -15.95
CA LEU A 132 -6.61 -2.74 -16.75
C LEU A 132 -7.00 -2.54 -18.21
N GLY A 133 -6.01 -2.62 -19.10
CA GLY A 133 -6.19 -2.44 -20.55
C GLY A 133 -6.99 -1.18 -20.91
N GLY A 134 -6.79 -0.08 -20.16
CA GLY A 134 -7.41 1.23 -20.38
C GLY A 134 -8.88 1.38 -20.01
N ASN A 135 -9.59 0.31 -19.58
CA ASN A 135 -11.04 0.38 -19.37
C ASN A 135 -11.54 -0.23 -18.05
N GLY A 136 -10.81 -1.20 -17.46
CA GLY A 136 -11.23 -1.87 -16.22
C GLY A 136 -10.66 -1.19 -14.99
N ARG A 137 -11.44 -0.39 -14.25
CA ARG A 137 -10.95 0.24 -13.01
C ARG A 137 -10.56 -0.82 -11.97
N VAL A 138 -9.38 -0.67 -11.38
CA VAL A 138 -8.87 -1.50 -10.27
C VAL A 138 -8.52 -0.66 -9.06
N ARG A 139 -8.58 -1.29 -7.89
CA ARG A 139 -8.14 -0.79 -6.59
C ARG A 139 -6.94 -1.62 -6.10
N HIS A 140 -6.38 -1.25 -4.96
CA HIS A 140 -5.12 -1.84 -4.48
C HIS A 140 -5.28 -3.33 -4.18
N GLU A 141 -6.46 -3.73 -3.68
CA GLU A 141 -6.81 -5.10 -3.37
C GLU A 141 -6.94 -5.99 -4.62
N ASP A 142 -7.32 -5.42 -5.77
CA ASP A 142 -7.50 -6.17 -7.02
C ASP A 142 -6.16 -6.62 -7.63
N ILE A 143 -5.10 -5.83 -7.39
CA ILE A 143 -3.76 -6.03 -7.96
C ILE A 143 -2.69 -6.39 -6.92
N GLY A 144 -3.11 -6.56 -5.65
CA GLY A 144 -2.21 -6.93 -4.56
C GLY A 144 -1.04 -5.96 -4.38
N ILE A 145 -1.26 -4.65 -4.57
CA ILE A 145 -0.21 -3.64 -4.44
C ILE A 145 -0.07 -3.18 -2.99
N ALA A 146 1.16 -3.10 -2.52
CA ALA A 146 1.52 -2.49 -1.24
C ALA A 146 2.68 -1.51 -1.43
N SER A 147 2.70 -0.43 -0.65
CA SER A 147 3.80 0.54 -0.69
C SER A 147 4.16 1.11 0.68
N LEU A 148 5.45 1.38 0.87
CA LEU A 148 5.98 2.04 2.07
C LEU A 148 7.09 3.05 1.72
N PRO A 149 7.31 4.05 2.58
CA PRO A 149 6.47 4.40 3.72
C PRO A 149 5.18 5.11 3.28
N THR A 150 4.19 5.19 4.17
CA THR A 150 2.90 5.87 3.95
C THR A 150 2.91 7.37 4.29
N VAL A 151 4.10 7.93 4.53
CA VAL A 151 4.32 9.34 4.90
C VAL A 151 5.14 10.05 3.84
N ARG A 152 5.23 11.38 3.94
CA ARG A 152 6.03 12.19 3.02
C ARG A 152 7.51 11.80 3.08
N THR A 153 8.03 11.33 1.96
CA THR A 153 9.45 11.00 1.74
C THR A 153 9.76 11.12 0.25
N ASN A 154 11.00 10.92 -0.14
CA ASN A 154 11.41 10.89 -1.54
C ASN A 154 11.90 9.50 -1.99
N LYS A 155 11.74 8.47 -1.15
CA LYS A 155 12.16 7.09 -1.43
C LYS A 155 11.06 6.13 -1.02
N PHE A 156 10.62 5.32 -1.98
CA PHE A 156 9.51 4.40 -1.80
C PHE A 156 9.89 2.99 -2.21
N GLU A 157 9.26 2.03 -1.56
CA GLU A 157 9.24 0.63 -1.92
C GLU A 157 7.81 0.24 -2.28
N VAL A 158 7.66 -0.52 -3.35
CA VAL A 158 6.38 -1.00 -3.86
C VAL A 158 6.49 -2.49 -4.12
N ALA A 159 5.48 -3.27 -3.73
CA ALA A 159 5.32 -4.67 -4.08
C ALA A 159 4.01 -4.88 -4.83
N LEU A 160 4.04 -5.72 -5.86
CA LEU A 160 2.87 -6.26 -6.56
C LEU A 160 2.85 -7.78 -6.39
N ASP A 161 1.72 -8.33 -5.95
CA ASP A 161 1.51 -9.79 -5.93
C ASP A 161 1.40 -10.33 -7.36
N ARG A 162 2.25 -11.31 -7.69
CA ARG A 162 2.33 -11.92 -9.01
C ARG A 162 1.20 -12.91 -9.29
N SER A 163 0.48 -13.33 -8.26
CA SER A 163 -0.61 -14.32 -8.36
C SER A 163 -1.98 -13.69 -8.59
N VAL A 164 -2.06 -12.35 -8.62
CA VAL A 164 -3.32 -11.62 -8.80
C VAL A 164 -3.95 -11.95 -10.14
N GLN A 165 -5.28 -12.10 -10.09
CA GLN A 165 -6.12 -12.40 -11.25
C GLN A 165 -7.28 -11.40 -11.28
N PRO A 166 -7.00 -10.10 -11.49
CA PRO A 166 -8.07 -9.13 -11.51
C PRO A 166 -9.03 -9.46 -12.66
N ASN A 167 -10.33 -9.41 -12.39
CA ASN A 167 -11.39 -9.88 -13.30
C ASN A 167 -11.30 -11.37 -13.71
N GLY A 168 -10.55 -12.18 -12.96
CA GLY A 168 -10.45 -13.64 -13.18
C GLY A 168 -9.37 -14.07 -14.17
N GLU A 169 -8.57 -13.15 -14.70
CA GLU A 169 -7.46 -13.45 -15.61
C GLU A 169 -6.11 -13.04 -14.98
N PRO A 170 -5.04 -13.85 -15.12
CA PRO A 170 -3.74 -13.52 -14.56
C PRO A 170 -3.19 -12.20 -15.13
N LEU A 171 -2.78 -11.28 -14.25
CA LEU A 171 -2.07 -10.07 -14.67
C LEU A 171 -0.71 -10.43 -15.28
N PHE A 172 0.02 -11.35 -14.65
CA PHE A 172 1.32 -11.81 -15.11
C PHE A 172 1.16 -13.12 -15.88
N SER A 173 1.04 -13.03 -17.20
CA SER A 173 0.80 -14.17 -18.09
C SER A 173 2.09 -14.75 -18.71
N GLY A 174 3.19 -13.99 -18.67
CA GLY A 174 4.51 -14.38 -19.14
C GLY A 174 5.64 -13.96 -18.20
N ASP A 175 6.86 -14.37 -18.54
CA ASP A 175 8.05 -14.09 -17.73
C ASP A 175 8.79 -12.82 -18.14
N SER A 176 8.55 -12.30 -19.35
CA SER A 176 9.13 -11.04 -19.81
C SER A 176 8.09 -9.94 -19.73
N LEU A 177 8.50 -8.78 -19.26
CA LEU A 177 7.62 -7.62 -19.06
C LEU A 177 8.37 -6.33 -19.35
N ARG A 178 7.63 -5.25 -19.58
CA ARG A 178 8.17 -3.90 -19.74
C ARG A 178 7.53 -2.95 -18.73
N ILE A 179 8.36 -2.10 -18.14
CA ILE A 179 7.98 -1.22 -17.04
C ILE A 179 8.19 0.24 -17.46
N GLY A 180 7.22 1.09 -17.18
CA GLY A 180 7.36 2.54 -17.25
C GLY A 180 6.84 3.21 -16.00
N LEU A 181 7.48 4.29 -15.57
CA LEU A 181 6.94 5.24 -14.62
C LEU A 181 6.82 6.59 -15.31
N SER A 182 5.76 7.34 -15.01
CA SER A 182 5.69 8.75 -15.42
C SER A 182 5.03 9.61 -14.36
N SER A 183 5.35 10.88 -14.40
CA SER A 183 4.64 11.99 -13.76
C SER A 183 4.36 13.04 -14.84
N ASP A 184 3.74 14.17 -14.50
CA ASP A 184 3.57 15.27 -15.44
C ASP A 184 4.93 15.82 -15.86
N GLY A 185 5.42 15.51 -17.05
CA GLY A 185 6.67 16.09 -17.57
C GLY A 185 7.95 15.35 -17.20
N ASP A 186 7.87 14.20 -16.53
CA ASP A 186 8.99 13.26 -16.38
C ASP A 186 8.54 11.82 -16.63
N ARG A 187 9.46 10.96 -17.05
CA ARG A 187 9.23 9.54 -17.29
C ARG A 187 10.51 8.74 -17.24
N VAL A 188 10.40 7.55 -16.65
CA VAL A 188 11.47 6.56 -16.66
C VAL A 188 10.96 5.25 -17.24
N PRO A 189 11.56 4.73 -18.32
CA PRO A 189 12.62 5.35 -19.12
C PRO A 189 12.15 6.52 -20.00
N ASP A 190 13.10 7.40 -20.27
CA ASP A 190 12.99 8.56 -21.15
C ASP A 190 12.63 8.20 -22.61
N THR A 191 13.11 7.04 -23.08
CA THR A 191 12.85 6.53 -24.45
C THR A 191 11.68 5.56 -24.49
N ASN A 192 10.95 5.55 -25.61
CA ASN A 192 9.83 4.62 -25.81
C ASN A 192 10.28 3.15 -25.79
N GLY A 193 9.39 2.28 -25.34
CA GLY A 193 9.61 0.83 -25.28
C GLY A 193 9.74 0.28 -23.86
N GLY A 194 9.84 1.17 -22.86
CA GLY A 194 9.92 0.86 -21.42
C GLY A 194 11.12 0.02 -21.01
N LEU A 195 11.33 -0.12 -19.71
CA LEU A 195 12.41 -0.90 -19.13
C LEU A 195 12.08 -2.39 -19.25
N GLY A 196 12.89 -3.14 -20.01
CA GLY A 196 12.73 -4.59 -20.10
C GLY A 196 13.15 -5.32 -18.83
N TYR A 197 12.36 -6.32 -18.43
CA TYR A 197 12.63 -7.14 -17.26
C TYR A 197 12.17 -8.59 -17.46
N VAL A 198 12.87 -9.53 -16.83
CA VAL A 198 12.53 -10.97 -16.86
C VAL A 198 12.37 -11.51 -15.46
N LEU A 199 11.23 -12.12 -15.20
CA LEU A 199 10.95 -12.95 -14.04
C LEU A 199 11.70 -14.27 -14.21
N SER A 200 12.58 -14.57 -13.26
CA SER A 200 13.37 -15.80 -13.22
C SER A 200 13.02 -16.60 -11.97
N ASP A 201 13.40 -17.88 -11.92
CA ASP A 201 13.31 -18.65 -10.69
C ASP A 201 14.29 -18.07 -9.66
N PRO A 202 13.82 -17.57 -8.50
CA PRO A 202 14.71 -17.01 -7.50
C PRO A 202 15.49 -18.14 -6.81
N GLU A 203 16.82 -18.06 -6.83
CA GLU A 203 17.71 -18.95 -6.04
C GLU A 203 17.51 -18.75 -4.52
N THR A 204 16.92 -17.63 -4.12
CA THR A 204 16.72 -17.26 -2.71
C THR A 204 15.24 -17.28 -2.34
N THR A 205 14.85 -18.14 -1.42
CA THR A 205 13.59 -17.98 -0.69
C THR A 205 13.68 -16.74 0.18
N GLY A 206 12.65 -15.88 0.13
CA GLY A 206 12.53 -14.71 1.01
C GLY A 206 12.80 -15.04 2.47
N ARG A 207 13.42 -14.13 3.22
CA ARG A 207 13.34 -14.18 4.68
C ARG A 207 11.93 -13.71 5.05
N THR A 208 11.03 -14.66 5.29
CA THR A 208 9.74 -14.34 5.89
C THR A 208 10.02 -13.88 7.32
N PRO A 209 9.58 -12.67 7.74
CA PRO A 209 9.59 -12.30 9.15
C PRO A 209 8.86 -13.37 9.95
N SER A 210 9.46 -13.85 11.04
CA SER A 210 8.78 -14.80 11.91
C SER A 210 7.66 -14.09 12.66
N ILE A 211 6.51 -14.75 12.74
CA ILE A 211 5.38 -14.40 13.61
C ILE A 211 5.25 -15.41 14.76
N ASP A 212 6.33 -16.14 15.07
CA ASP A 212 6.36 -17.09 16.17
C ASP A 212 5.98 -16.39 17.48
N PRO A 213 5.36 -17.11 18.43
CA PRO A 213 4.94 -16.55 19.71
C PRO A 213 6.07 -15.79 20.41
N PRO A 214 5.77 -14.68 21.10
CA PRO A 214 6.73 -14.02 21.95
C PRO A 214 7.25 -14.97 23.05
N SER A 215 8.33 -14.56 23.73
CA SER A 215 8.71 -15.24 24.97
C SER A 215 7.63 -15.02 26.03
N ALA A 216 7.60 -15.84 27.09
CA ALA A 216 6.59 -15.72 28.14
C ALA A 216 6.61 -14.36 28.89
N SER A 217 7.63 -13.53 28.66
CA SER A 217 7.76 -12.18 29.21
C SER A 217 7.43 -11.06 28.21
N ASP A 218 6.88 -11.36 27.04
CA ASP A 218 6.42 -10.36 26.09
C ASP A 218 4.94 -10.56 25.73
N LEU A 219 4.30 -9.49 25.27
CA LEU A 219 2.91 -9.48 24.85
C LEU A 219 2.80 -9.21 23.36
N ARG A 220 1.77 -9.78 22.73
CA ARG A 220 1.40 -9.45 21.35
C ARG A 220 0.17 -8.54 21.32
N LEU A 221 0.40 -7.29 20.91
CA LEU A 221 -0.66 -6.31 20.68
C LEU A 221 -1.06 -6.26 19.20
N LEU A 222 -2.36 -6.34 18.93
CA LEU A 222 -2.93 -6.12 17.60
C LEU A 222 -3.81 -4.87 17.61
N SER A 223 -3.48 -3.88 16.80
CA SER A 223 -4.37 -2.76 16.49
C SER A 223 -5.04 -3.02 15.14
N TYR A 224 -6.38 -3.01 15.08
CA TYR A 224 -7.11 -3.38 13.88
C TYR A 224 -8.35 -2.50 13.66
N ASN A 225 -8.30 -1.64 12.64
CA ASN A 225 -9.48 -0.96 12.14
C ASN A 225 -10.37 -1.98 11.40
N VAL A 226 -11.57 -2.22 11.92
CA VAL A 226 -12.45 -3.28 11.42
C VAL A 226 -13.44 -2.82 10.35
N LEU A 227 -13.18 -1.67 9.71
CA LEU A 227 -13.99 -1.10 8.64
C LEU A 227 -15.48 -1.06 8.99
N ARG A 228 -15.91 0.00 9.68
CA ARG A 228 -17.31 0.28 10.02
C ARG A 228 -18.05 -0.93 10.61
N SER A 229 -17.44 -1.55 11.63
CA SER A 229 -18.01 -2.69 12.36
C SER A 229 -18.22 -3.94 11.49
N SER A 230 -17.43 -4.14 10.43
CA SER A 230 -17.63 -5.29 9.54
C SER A 230 -17.28 -6.65 10.16
N ILE A 231 -16.68 -6.70 11.36
CA ILE A 231 -16.60 -7.95 12.14
C ILE A 231 -17.97 -8.57 12.44
N PHE A 232 -19.04 -7.77 12.43
CA PHE A 232 -20.42 -8.23 12.62
C PHE A 232 -21.08 -8.73 11.32
N ASP A 233 -20.44 -8.55 10.15
CA ASP A 233 -20.89 -9.11 8.88
C ASP A 233 -20.42 -10.56 8.72
N GLY A 234 -21.37 -11.51 8.69
CA GLY A 234 -21.09 -12.92 8.50
C GLY A 234 -20.28 -13.26 7.24
N ASN A 235 -20.34 -12.43 6.19
CA ASN A 235 -19.53 -12.63 4.98
C ASN A 235 -18.06 -12.26 5.18
N ALA A 236 -17.76 -11.34 6.10
CA ALA A 236 -16.40 -10.88 6.38
C ALA A 236 -15.73 -11.68 7.51
N GLN A 237 -16.51 -12.30 8.40
CA GLN A 237 -16.02 -13.00 9.60
C GLN A 237 -14.95 -14.06 9.33
N GLN A 238 -15.04 -14.81 8.22
CA GLN A 238 -14.02 -15.81 7.89
C GLN A 238 -12.65 -15.17 7.62
N SER A 239 -12.61 -14.00 7.00
CA SER A 239 -11.37 -13.25 6.74
C SER A 239 -10.78 -12.74 8.06
N TYR A 240 -11.61 -12.15 8.92
CA TYR A 240 -11.20 -11.71 10.26
C TYR A 240 -10.66 -12.86 11.10
N ARG A 241 -11.37 -13.99 11.15
CA ARG A 241 -10.94 -15.19 11.87
C ARG A 241 -9.55 -15.64 11.43
N ARG A 242 -9.31 -15.75 10.12
CA ARG A 242 -8.00 -16.17 9.60
C ARG A 242 -6.87 -15.23 10.03
N ILE A 243 -7.12 -13.93 10.06
CA ILE A 243 -6.13 -12.93 10.48
C ILE A 243 -5.87 -13.05 11.98
N LEU A 244 -6.91 -13.13 12.80
CA LEU A 244 -6.80 -13.24 14.26
C LEU A 244 -6.15 -14.55 14.69
N GLU A 245 -6.47 -15.67 14.04
CA GLU A 245 -5.81 -16.97 14.27
C GLU A 245 -4.31 -16.94 13.92
N ALA A 246 -3.93 -16.28 12.82
CA ALA A 246 -2.53 -16.16 12.43
C ALA A 246 -1.78 -15.16 13.32
N ALA A 247 -2.43 -14.07 13.71
CA ALA A 247 -1.87 -13.06 14.58
C ALA A 247 -1.74 -13.54 16.02
N ASP A 248 -2.59 -14.44 16.52
CA ASP A 248 -2.62 -14.95 17.91
C ASP A 248 -2.27 -13.88 18.97
N PRO A 249 -3.07 -12.79 19.06
CA PRO A 249 -2.77 -11.69 19.97
C PRO A 249 -3.10 -12.02 21.43
N ASP A 250 -2.46 -11.30 22.35
CA ASP A 250 -2.83 -11.26 23.78
C ASP A 250 -3.73 -10.07 24.10
N ILE A 251 -3.63 -9.01 23.30
CA ILE A 251 -4.42 -7.78 23.38
C ILE A 251 -4.83 -7.36 21.97
N ILE A 252 -6.10 -7.01 21.79
CA ILE A 252 -6.66 -6.50 20.54
C ILE A 252 -7.30 -5.15 20.79
N GLY A 253 -6.88 -4.13 20.03
CA GLY A 253 -7.56 -2.85 19.96
C GLY A 253 -8.28 -2.71 18.62
N TYR A 254 -9.62 -2.74 18.64
CA TYR A 254 -10.46 -2.48 17.47
C TYR A 254 -10.81 -1.00 17.34
N GLN A 255 -10.72 -0.47 16.12
CA GLN A 255 -11.30 0.82 15.73
C GLN A 255 -12.48 0.62 14.78
N GLU A 256 -13.33 1.63 14.62
CA GLU A 256 -14.56 1.61 13.81
C GLU A 256 -15.66 0.64 14.31
N VAL A 257 -15.66 0.29 15.59
CA VAL A 257 -16.78 -0.43 16.22
C VAL A 257 -17.85 0.56 16.70
N TYR A 258 -18.56 1.21 15.78
CA TYR A 258 -19.47 2.32 16.09
C TYR A 258 -20.74 1.92 16.87
N GLU A 259 -21.54 1.03 16.29
CA GLU A 259 -22.92 0.78 16.74
C GLU A 259 -23.03 -0.26 17.86
N TYR A 260 -21.92 -0.93 18.16
CA TYR A 260 -21.89 -2.09 19.05
C TYR A 260 -21.19 -1.79 20.38
N SER A 261 -21.67 -2.45 21.43
CA SER A 261 -21.08 -2.40 22.77
C SER A 261 -19.86 -3.31 22.90
N ALA A 262 -19.10 -3.17 24.00
CA ALA A 262 -18.02 -4.09 24.35
C ALA A 262 -18.53 -5.54 24.45
N THR A 263 -19.69 -5.77 25.08
CA THR A 263 -20.29 -7.11 25.23
C THR A 263 -20.72 -7.72 23.89
N GLU A 264 -21.24 -6.93 22.95
CA GLU A 264 -21.54 -7.44 21.61
C GLU A 264 -20.25 -7.77 20.84
N THR A 265 -19.20 -6.97 21.04
CA THR A 265 -17.88 -7.18 20.43
C THR A 265 -17.19 -8.43 20.98
N GLU A 266 -17.31 -8.68 22.29
CA GLU A 266 -16.91 -9.93 22.95
C GLU A 266 -17.60 -11.13 22.30
N GLN A 267 -18.93 -11.10 22.20
CA GLN A 267 -19.71 -12.21 21.64
C GLN A 267 -19.32 -12.56 20.20
N VAL A 268 -19.12 -11.55 19.34
CA VAL A 268 -18.70 -11.82 17.96
C VAL A 268 -17.25 -12.30 17.91
N SER A 269 -16.36 -11.75 18.74
CA SER A 269 -14.94 -12.10 18.76
C SER A 269 -14.70 -13.53 19.24
N GLU A 270 -15.28 -13.89 20.39
CA GLU A 270 -15.13 -15.22 20.98
C GLU A 270 -15.94 -16.29 20.22
N GLY A 271 -17.08 -15.91 19.66
CA GLY A 271 -17.91 -16.81 18.87
C GLY A 271 -17.44 -16.96 17.42
N ALA A 272 -17.70 -15.94 16.60
CA ALA A 272 -17.53 -16.02 15.16
C ALA A 272 -16.06 -15.86 14.73
N LEU A 273 -15.29 -15.02 15.42
CA LEU A 273 -13.91 -14.71 15.02
C LEU A 273 -12.86 -15.67 15.61
N GLY A 274 -13.25 -16.57 16.51
CA GLY A 274 -12.37 -17.63 17.01
C GLY A 274 -11.37 -17.19 18.08
N ILE A 275 -11.59 -16.03 18.71
CA ILE A 275 -10.89 -15.69 19.95
C ILE A 275 -11.31 -16.67 21.05
N SER A 276 -10.39 -17.04 21.94
CA SER A 276 -10.72 -17.94 23.05
C SER A 276 -11.72 -17.28 24.01
N ASP A 277 -12.61 -18.08 24.59
CA ASP A 277 -13.52 -17.61 25.64
C ASP A 277 -12.77 -16.94 26.81
N ALA A 278 -13.47 -16.04 27.52
CA ALA A 278 -13.05 -15.40 28.78
C ALA A 278 -11.98 -14.30 28.65
N TRP A 279 -11.95 -13.59 27.52
CA TRP A 279 -11.25 -12.31 27.44
C TRP A 279 -12.03 -11.22 28.17
N ASN A 280 -11.33 -10.15 28.56
CA ASN A 280 -11.93 -8.95 29.12
C ASN A 280 -12.08 -7.90 28.02
N TRP A 281 -13.23 -7.24 27.98
CA TRP A 281 -13.58 -6.29 26.92
C TRP A 281 -14.06 -4.97 27.49
N ALA A 282 -13.55 -3.86 26.97
CA ALA A 282 -14.01 -2.52 27.33
C ALA A 282 -14.07 -1.62 26.09
N LYS A 283 -15.02 -0.69 26.09
CA LYS A 283 -15.19 0.31 25.03
C LYS A 283 -15.04 1.70 25.62
N VAL A 284 -14.22 2.55 25.01
CA VAL A 284 -14.06 3.96 25.38
C VAL A 284 -14.52 4.84 24.24
N ASP A 285 -15.69 5.44 24.44
CA ASP A 285 -16.38 6.33 23.50
C ASP A 285 -16.53 5.74 22.07
N LEU A 286 -17.23 6.48 21.21
CA LEU A 286 -17.45 6.30 19.77
C LEU A 286 -17.27 4.86 19.23
N ASP A 287 -16.02 4.44 19.00
CA ASP A 287 -15.70 3.28 18.18
C ASP A 287 -14.50 2.44 18.65
N LEU A 288 -13.93 2.73 19.82
CA LEU A 288 -12.68 2.13 20.31
C LEU A 288 -12.95 1.02 21.32
N VAL A 289 -12.65 -0.23 20.96
CA VAL A 289 -12.85 -1.40 21.83
C VAL A 289 -11.54 -2.12 22.06
N LEU A 290 -11.18 -2.34 23.33
CA LEU A 290 -10.06 -3.19 23.71
C LEU A 290 -10.57 -4.55 24.20
N GLY A 291 -10.03 -5.63 23.65
CA GLY A 291 -10.11 -6.98 24.19
C GLY A 291 -8.74 -7.44 24.69
N THR A 292 -8.68 -8.14 25.82
CA THR A 292 -7.41 -8.66 26.38
C THR A 292 -7.61 -9.93 27.20
N ARG A 293 -6.61 -10.81 27.23
CA ARG A 293 -6.57 -11.99 28.12
C ARG A 293 -6.46 -11.61 29.61
N TYR A 294 -6.06 -10.37 29.89
CA TYR A 294 -5.79 -9.86 31.23
C TYR A 294 -6.94 -8.99 31.76
N PRO A 295 -7.12 -8.85 33.09
CA PRO A 295 -8.12 -7.95 33.65
C PRO A 295 -7.94 -6.49 33.19
N ILE A 296 -9.04 -5.84 32.82
CA ILE A 296 -9.07 -4.38 32.60
C ILE A 296 -9.44 -3.74 33.94
N LEU A 297 -8.49 -2.99 34.52
CA LEU A 297 -8.60 -2.38 35.84
C LEU A 297 -9.34 -1.05 35.80
N ASP A 298 -9.10 -0.24 34.76
CA ASP A 298 -9.74 1.06 34.59
C ASP A 298 -9.67 1.53 33.12
N THR A 299 -10.46 2.55 32.78
CA THR A 299 -10.46 3.18 31.46
C THR A 299 -10.49 4.70 31.58
N TYR A 300 -9.86 5.39 30.63
CA TYR A 300 -9.85 6.84 30.60
C TYR A 300 -10.02 7.36 29.17
N GLN A 301 -10.89 8.36 29.01
CA GLN A 301 -11.09 9.03 27.73
C GLN A 301 -10.10 10.20 27.60
N ILE A 302 -9.22 10.13 26.60
CA ILE A 302 -8.29 11.20 26.26
C ILE A 302 -8.96 12.12 25.24
N PRO A 303 -9.15 13.42 25.53
CA PRO A 303 -9.70 14.37 24.56
C PRO A 303 -8.88 14.41 23.27
N GLY A 304 -9.56 14.48 22.12
CA GLY A 304 -8.94 14.62 20.81
C GLY A 304 -9.64 15.66 19.94
N GLY A 305 -9.09 15.89 18.75
CA GLY A 305 -9.61 16.86 17.79
C GLY A 305 -10.96 16.41 17.19
N ASP A 306 -11.78 17.37 16.76
CA ASP A 306 -13.10 17.12 16.13
C ASP A 306 -14.06 16.24 16.95
N GLY A 307 -13.88 16.20 18.27
CA GLY A 307 -14.69 15.34 19.14
C GLY A 307 -14.42 13.84 18.96
N LEU A 308 -13.25 13.48 18.40
CA LEU A 308 -12.77 12.11 18.28
C LEU A 308 -11.74 11.83 19.39
N PRO A 309 -12.17 11.33 20.55
CA PRO A 309 -11.23 11.03 21.64
C PRO A 309 -10.41 9.77 21.33
N SER A 310 -9.34 9.60 22.10
CA SER A 310 -8.63 8.32 22.23
C SER A 310 -9.03 7.62 23.52
N GLY A 311 -8.87 6.30 23.57
CA GLY A 311 -9.16 5.50 24.76
C GLY A 311 -7.87 4.99 25.41
N ALA A 312 -7.72 5.21 26.71
CA ALA A 312 -6.67 4.59 27.50
C ALA A 312 -7.27 3.50 28.39
N PHE A 313 -6.58 2.37 28.49
CA PHE A 313 -7.01 1.19 29.24
C PHE A 313 -5.88 0.76 30.17
N LEU A 314 -6.16 0.65 31.46
CA LEU A 314 -5.24 0.08 32.43
C LEU A 314 -5.49 -1.43 32.51
N VAL A 315 -4.48 -2.22 32.19
CA VAL A 315 -4.52 -3.68 32.10
C VAL A 315 -3.61 -4.29 33.16
N ASP A 316 -4.10 -5.29 33.89
CA ASP A 316 -3.30 -6.05 34.85
C ASP A 316 -2.41 -7.08 34.15
N ALA A 317 -1.27 -6.61 33.64
CA ALA A 317 -0.28 -7.41 32.94
C ALA A 317 0.84 -7.92 33.85
N GLU A 318 0.67 -7.92 35.19
CA GLU A 318 1.72 -8.26 36.15
C GLU A 318 2.31 -9.67 35.91
N GLU A 319 1.47 -10.62 35.52
CA GLU A 319 1.91 -12.00 35.25
C GLU A 319 2.91 -12.07 34.07
N ALA A 320 2.70 -11.26 33.03
CA ALA A 320 3.51 -11.27 31.82
C ALA A 320 4.69 -10.28 31.88
N LEU A 321 4.44 -9.05 32.37
CA LEU A 321 5.40 -7.95 32.32
C LEU A 321 6.01 -7.60 33.69
N GLY A 322 5.46 -8.13 34.79
CA GLY A 322 5.86 -7.74 36.14
C GLY A 322 5.30 -6.40 36.61
N ASP A 323 4.44 -5.75 35.82
CA ASP A 323 3.74 -4.50 36.12
C ASP A 323 2.42 -4.43 35.34
N SER A 324 1.55 -3.49 35.68
CA SER A 324 0.39 -3.13 34.86
C SER A 324 0.82 -2.53 33.51
N LEU A 325 -0.04 -2.60 32.50
CA LEU A 325 0.17 -2.01 31.19
C LEU A 325 -0.91 -0.97 30.92
N ILE A 326 -0.53 0.21 30.43
CA ILE A 326 -1.48 1.16 29.84
C ILE A 326 -1.47 0.98 28.33
N VAL A 327 -2.63 0.71 27.74
CA VAL A 327 -2.81 0.65 26.28
C VAL A 327 -3.57 1.89 25.83
N VAL A 328 -3.01 2.64 24.87
CA VAL A 328 -3.67 3.82 24.27
C VAL A 328 -4.15 3.48 22.85
N LEU A 329 -5.46 3.36 22.71
CA LEU A 329 -6.11 3.15 21.43
C LEU A 329 -6.54 4.48 20.81
N MET A 330 -6.13 4.73 19.56
CA MET A 330 -6.46 5.95 18.83
C MET A 330 -7.15 5.60 17.50
N HIS A 331 -8.11 6.43 17.10
CA HIS A 331 -8.61 6.48 15.72
C HIS A 331 -8.71 7.94 15.27
N PRO A 332 -7.57 8.59 14.92
CA PRO A 332 -7.57 9.99 14.53
C PRO A 332 -8.41 10.24 13.28
N LYS A 333 -8.88 11.49 13.13
CA LYS A 333 -9.78 11.91 12.05
C LYS A 333 -9.35 11.42 10.67
N CYS A 334 -10.32 10.87 9.92
CA CYS A 334 -10.17 10.60 8.49
C CYS A 334 -10.86 11.67 7.62
N CYS A 335 -10.27 11.88 6.44
CA CYS A 335 -10.77 12.33 5.12
C CYS A 335 -11.93 13.34 4.94
N SER A 336 -12.38 14.10 5.94
CA SER A 336 -13.21 15.31 5.74
C SER A 336 -13.49 16.05 7.05
N GLY A 337 -13.55 17.39 7.09
CA GLY A 337 -13.94 18.14 8.31
C GLY A 337 -13.13 19.43 8.50
N MET A 338 -12.71 19.76 9.73
CA MET A 338 -11.52 20.63 9.94
C MET A 338 -10.38 20.18 9.01
N SER A 339 -9.32 20.99 8.79
CA SER A 339 -8.15 20.44 8.08
C SER A 339 -7.73 19.15 8.79
N GLU A 340 -7.74 18.03 8.07
CA GLU A 340 -7.62 16.70 8.69
C GLU A 340 -6.36 16.63 9.55
N ASP A 341 -5.30 17.29 9.10
CA ASP A 341 -4.03 17.43 9.79
C ASP A 341 -4.14 18.17 11.13
N GLN A 342 -4.98 19.21 11.23
CA GLN A 342 -5.19 19.91 12.50
C GLN A 342 -5.88 19.00 13.51
N SER A 343 -6.96 18.31 13.09
CA SER A 343 -7.68 17.39 13.98
C SER A 343 -6.80 16.22 14.43
N ARG A 344 -5.99 15.68 13.51
CA ARG A 344 -4.98 14.66 13.83
C ARG A 344 -3.94 15.19 14.82
N GLN A 345 -3.43 16.41 14.59
CA GLN A 345 -2.47 17.05 15.50
C GLN A 345 -3.04 17.23 16.91
N GLU A 346 -4.26 17.75 17.03
CA GLU A 346 -4.94 17.94 18.32
C GLU A 346 -5.13 16.61 19.05
N THR A 347 -5.44 15.53 18.33
CA THR A 347 -5.57 14.17 18.90
C THR A 347 -4.24 13.67 19.44
N VAL A 348 -3.16 13.81 18.65
CA VAL A 348 -1.81 13.42 19.06
C VAL A 348 -1.31 14.27 20.24
N ASP A 349 -1.60 15.56 20.26
CA ASP A 349 -1.26 16.46 21.37
C ASP A 349 -1.96 16.05 22.67
N GLY A 350 -3.23 15.64 22.58
CA GLY A 350 -4.00 15.11 23.72
C GLY A 350 -3.36 13.85 24.31
N VAL A 351 -2.97 12.90 23.46
CA VAL A 351 -2.27 11.68 23.90
C VAL A 351 -0.88 12.01 24.46
N ALA A 352 -0.11 12.89 23.83
CA ALA A 352 1.19 13.32 24.35
C ALA A 352 1.09 13.98 25.74
N ALA A 353 0.04 14.78 25.97
CA ALA A 353 -0.23 15.36 27.29
C ALA A 353 -0.58 14.28 28.33
N PHE A 354 -1.43 13.32 27.98
CA PHE A 354 -1.75 12.17 28.83
C PHE A 354 -0.50 11.36 29.21
N LEU A 355 0.33 11.00 28.23
CA LEU A 355 1.57 10.24 28.43
C LEU A 355 2.54 10.98 29.36
N ARG A 356 2.67 12.30 29.20
CA ARG A 356 3.50 13.15 30.07
C ARG A 356 3.01 13.10 31.52
N ASP A 357 1.71 13.12 31.75
CA ASP A 357 1.14 13.15 33.10
C ASP A 357 1.27 11.75 33.76
N VAL A 358 1.02 10.67 33.02
CA VAL A 358 1.25 9.28 33.49
C VAL A 358 2.72 9.04 33.86
N THR A 359 3.67 9.41 33.00
CA THR A 359 5.12 9.22 33.25
C THR A 359 5.66 10.08 34.39
N ARG A 360 4.85 10.99 34.95
CA ARG A 360 5.16 11.75 36.18
C ARG A 360 4.49 11.18 37.43
N GLY A 361 3.68 10.12 37.28
CA GLY A 361 2.81 9.61 38.35
C GLY A 361 1.62 10.55 38.65
N GLU A 362 1.29 11.46 37.74
CA GLU A 362 0.20 12.43 37.85
C GLU A 362 -1.00 12.06 36.95
N GLY A 363 -0.92 10.92 36.26
CA GLY A 363 -1.95 10.42 35.36
C GLY A 363 -3.21 9.91 36.09
N PRO A 364 -4.33 9.75 35.34
CA PRO A 364 -5.64 9.45 35.92
C PRO A 364 -5.74 8.09 36.61
N PHE A 365 -4.84 7.16 36.28
CA PHE A 365 -4.80 5.82 36.83
C PHE A 365 -4.04 5.69 38.16
N GLY A 366 -3.32 6.73 38.60
CA GLY A 366 -2.57 6.69 39.86
C GLY A 366 -1.44 5.66 39.92
N VAL A 367 -0.89 5.27 38.76
CA VAL A 367 0.20 4.30 38.61
C VAL A 367 1.59 4.93 38.74
N GLY A 368 2.63 4.10 38.89
CA GLY A 368 4.02 4.57 38.99
C GLY A 368 4.53 5.18 37.68
N ALA A 369 5.54 6.05 37.79
CA ALA A 369 6.14 6.75 36.63
C ALA A 369 6.77 5.83 35.57
N GLU A 370 7.15 4.61 35.94
CA GLU A 370 7.79 3.61 35.08
C GLU A 370 6.81 2.55 34.55
N THR A 371 5.50 2.74 34.77
CA THR A 371 4.47 1.79 34.29
C THR A 371 4.57 1.69 32.76
N PRO A 372 4.69 0.48 32.18
CA PRO A 372 4.67 0.27 30.74
C PRO A 372 3.47 0.94 30.04
N ILE A 373 3.74 1.55 28.88
CA ILE A 373 2.71 2.16 28.01
C ILE A 373 2.95 1.70 26.58
N ASP A 374 1.87 1.32 25.89
CA ASP A 374 1.84 0.95 24.46
C ASP A 374 0.76 1.76 23.71
#